data_AF-A0A0D3GHV8-F1
#
_entry.id   AF-A0A0D3GHV8-F1
#
_cell.length_a   1.000
_cell.length_b   1.000
_cell.length_c   1.000
_cell.angle_alpha   90.00
_cell.angle_beta   90.00
_cell.angle_gamma   90.00
#
_symmetry.space_group_name_H-M   'P 1'
#
loop_
_entity.id
_entity.type
_entity.pdbx_description
1 polymer ?
#
loop_
_entity_poly.entity_id
_entity_poly.type
_entity_poly.pdbx_seq_one_letter_code
_entity_poly.pdbx_strand_id
1 'polypeptide(L)'
;MTITIEQPHLDAIADRKVAGGGGGDNAAELVLDGGFVVPDSNAFGNAFRNYEAESERKETVEEFYRVNHINQTYDFVRRMREEYGRVDKTEMGIWECIELLNEFIDDSDPDLDMPQIEHLLQTAEAIRKDFPDEDWLHLTGLIHDLGKVLLHPSFGELPQWSVVGDTFPVGCAFDECNVHFKYFKENPDYLNPKLNTKFGAYSEGCGLDNVLMSWGHDDYMYLVAKENKTTLPSAGLFIIRYHSFYPLHKHGAYMHLMNDEDKENLKWLHVFNKYDLYSKSNERIDVEKVKPYYMSLIEKYFPAKLRCRRQMGRGGHRGRRGSPRLGRGGTGMAPVGWGGRRRGTPAPPPPTDVPAPDDDDPTPENMAAATGLRKKLSCVAPAAAAAAPAAGSWAPDIM
;
A
#
# COMPACT_ATOMS: atom_id res chain seq x y z
N MET A 1 -8.06 38.71 -22.90
CA MET A 1 -6.74 38.22 -23.34
C MET A 1 -6.61 36.82 -22.79
N THR A 2 -6.75 35.84 -23.65
CA THR A 2 -6.70 34.41 -23.30
C THR A 2 -5.28 33.96 -23.55
N ILE A 3 -4.56 33.61 -22.49
CA ILE A 3 -3.19 33.07 -22.59
C ILE A 3 -3.32 31.56 -22.51
N THR A 4 -3.14 30.90 -23.64
CA THR A 4 -2.96 29.45 -23.78
C THR A 4 -1.61 29.06 -23.17
N ILE A 5 -1.62 28.08 -22.27
CA ILE A 5 -0.41 27.43 -21.74
C ILE A 5 -0.27 26.12 -22.51
N GLU A 6 0.73 26.03 -23.37
CA GLU A 6 1.11 24.79 -24.06
C GLU A 6 1.68 23.78 -23.05
N GLN A 7 1.14 22.56 -23.07
CA GLN A 7 1.72 21.41 -22.39
C GLN A 7 2.89 20.86 -23.24
N PRO A 8 4.00 20.41 -22.64
CA PRO A 8 5.08 19.81 -23.39
C PRO A 8 4.66 18.44 -23.96
N HIS A 9 4.93 18.28 -25.24
CA HIS A 9 4.63 17.11 -26.07
C HIS A 9 5.46 15.89 -25.63
N LEU A 10 4.79 14.81 -25.23
CA LEU A 10 5.38 13.50 -24.88
C LEU A 10 5.70 12.66 -26.13
N ASP A 11 6.40 13.22 -27.11
CA ASP A 11 6.71 12.51 -28.38
C ASP A 11 8.13 11.94 -28.45
N ALA A 12 8.96 12.11 -27.42
CA ALA A 12 10.37 11.74 -27.50
C ALA A 12 10.68 10.24 -27.25
N ILE A 13 9.69 9.40 -26.94
CA ILE A 13 9.90 7.96 -26.70
C ILE A 13 9.72 7.12 -27.99
N ALA A 14 9.32 7.72 -29.11
CA ALA A 14 8.90 6.96 -30.31
C ALA A 14 10.02 6.49 -31.25
N ASP A 15 11.30 6.88 -31.07
CA ASP A 15 12.36 6.54 -32.03
C ASP A 15 13.49 5.68 -31.45
N ARG A 16 13.17 4.42 -31.10
CA ARG A 16 14.18 3.35 -31.12
C ARG A 16 13.94 2.45 -32.34
N LYS A 17 14.72 2.73 -33.40
CA LYS A 17 14.79 1.91 -34.61
C LYS A 17 15.18 0.47 -34.28
N VAL A 18 14.27 -0.45 -34.54
CA VAL A 18 14.54 -1.89 -34.67
C VAL A 18 15.29 -2.13 -35.98
N ALA A 19 16.48 -2.73 -35.88
CA ALA A 19 17.17 -3.30 -37.02
C ALA A 19 16.56 -4.67 -37.36
N GLY A 20 15.72 -4.69 -38.40
CA GLY A 20 15.58 -5.83 -39.31
C GLY A 20 14.59 -6.96 -38.94
N GLY A 21 13.50 -7.04 -39.73
CA GLY A 21 12.95 -8.35 -40.16
C GLY A 21 11.45 -8.59 -39.97
N GLY A 22 10.62 -8.14 -40.92
CA GLY A 22 9.49 -8.92 -41.44
C GLY A 22 8.16 -8.95 -40.68
N GLY A 23 7.27 -7.99 -41.01
CA GLY A 23 5.83 -8.18 -41.31
C GLY A 23 4.91 -8.92 -40.32
N GLY A 24 4.03 -8.16 -39.67
CA GLY A 24 2.78 -8.64 -39.07
C GLY A 24 2.24 -7.65 -38.05
N ASP A 25 1.07 -7.06 -38.31
CA ASP A 25 0.35 -6.19 -37.39
C ASP A 25 0.15 -6.87 -36.02
N ASN A 26 0.91 -6.42 -35.02
CA ASN A 26 0.61 -6.64 -33.62
C ASN A 26 1.03 -5.37 -32.87
N ALA A 27 0.13 -4.87 -32.04
CA ALA A 27 0.35 -3.73 -31.16
C ALA A 27 1.71 -3.87 -30.47
N ALA A 28 2.50 -2.80 -30.50
CA ALA A 28 3.83 -2.74 -29.89
C ALA A 28 3.72 -3.07 -28.39
N GLU A 29 3.99 -4.32 -28.05
CA GLU A 29 4.23 -4.75 -26.68
C GLU A 29 5.53 -4.06 -26.24
N LEU A 30 5.40 -3.08 -25.35
CA LEU A 30 6.55 -2.49 -24.68
C LEU A 30 7.24 -3.60 -23.89
N VAL A 31 8.33 -4.14 -24.44
CA VAL A 31 9.19 -5.08 -23.73
C VAL A 31 9.98 -4.29 -22.68
N LEU A 32 9.38 -4.13 -21.50
CA LEU A 32 9.97 -3.48 -20.32
C LEU A 32 10.78 -4.48 -19.48
N ASP A 33 11.55 -5.38 -20.10
CA ASP A 33 12.40 -6.32 -19.34
C ASP A 33 13.78 -5.70 -19.17
N GLY A 34 14.04 -5.15 -17.98
CA GLY A 34 15.24 -4.40 -17.63
C GLY A 34 16.55 -5.21 -17.63
N GLY A 35 16.51 -6.51 -17.88
CA GLY A 35 17.70 -7.36 -17.84
C GLY A 35 18.09 -7.85 -16.44
N PHE A 36 17.36 -7.47 -15.39
CA PHE A 36 17.49 -8.06 -14.05
C PHE A 36 17.28 -9.57 -14.09
N VAL A 37 18.29 -10.30 -13.60
CA VAL A 37 18.22 -11.76 -13.44
C VAL A 37 17.59 -12.05 -12.08
N VAL A 38 16.39 -12.65 -12.12
CA VAL A 38 15.69 -13.09 -10.91
C VAL A 38 16.50 -14.22 -10.25
N PRO A 39 16.86 -14.11 -8.95
CA PRO A 39 17.56 -15.16 -8.25
C PRO A 39 16.67 -16.39 -8.03
N ASP A 40 17.30 -17.57 -7.99
CA ASP A 40 16.60 -18.85 -7.82
C ASP A 40 15.97 -19.04 -6.42
N SER A 41 16.44 -18.30 -5.42
CA SER A 41 15.98 -18.39 -4.02
C SER A 41 16.09 -17.05 -3.26
N ASN A 42 15.27 -16.88 -2.22
CA ASN A 42 15.30 -15.73 -1.32
C ASN A 42 16.53 -15.72 -0.40
N ALA A 43 16.65 -14.71 0.45
CA ALA A 43 17.78 -14.55 1.38
C ALA A 43 17.97 -15.73 2.36
N PHE A 44 16.94 -16.56 2.55
CA PHE A 44 16.93 -17.75 3.39
C PHE A 44 17.11 -19.07 2.62
N GLY A 45 17.30 -19.02 1.29
CA GLY A 45 17.46 -20.21 0.45
C GLY A 45 16.15 -20.91 0.07
N ASN A 46 15.00 -20.28 0.33
CA ASN A 46 13.67 -20.79 -0.02
C ASN A 46 13.13 -20.15 -1.30
N ALA A 47 12.05 -20.69 -1.86
CA ALA A 47 11.28 -19.99 -2.88
C ALA A 47 10.67 -18.71 -2.29
N PHE A 48 10.70 -17.61 -3.05
CA PHE A 48 10.11 -16.33 -2.66
C PHE A 48 8.62 -16.45 -2.33
N ARG A 49 8.18 -15.74 -1.28
CA ARG A 49 6.78 -15.71 -0.83
C ARG A 49 6.17 -17.08 -0.54
N ASN A 50 6.97 -18.00 0.00
CA ASN A 50 6.48 -19.32 0.37
C ASN A 50 5.89 -19.32 1.79
N TYR A 51 4.59 -19.05 1.89
CA TYR A 51 3.86 -19.05 3.16
C TYR A 51 3.65 -20.44 3.78
N GLU A 52 3.87 -21.51 3.01
CA GLU A 52 3.70 -22.89 3.47
C GLU A 52 5.02 -23.53 3.92
N ALA A 53 6.17 -22.95 3.57
CA ALA A 53 7.48 -23.43 3.97
C ALA A 53 7.61 -23.45 5.50
N GLU A 54 8.04 -24.58 6.03
CA GLU A 54 8.45 -24.68 7.43
C GLU A 54 9.63 -23.73 7.66
N SER A 55 9.38 -22.65 8.40
CA SER A 55 10.35 -21.61 8.75
C SER A 55 10.00 -21.06 10.13
N GLU A 56 10.99 -20.48 10.82
CA GLU A 56 10.78 -19.84 12.12
C GLU A 56 9.78 -18.67 12.06
N ARG A 57 9.54 -18.10 10.87
CA ARG A 57 8.63 -16.99 10.64
C ARG A 57 7.19 -17.41 10.30
N LYS A 58 6.94 -18.69 9.99
CA LYS A 58 5.64 -19.19 9.50
C LYS A 58 4.48 -18.85 10.45
N GLU A 59 4.63 -19.18 11.74
CA GLU A 59 3.57 -18.94 12.74
C GLU A 59 3.30 -17.43 12.92
N THR A 60 4.36 -16.62 12.94
CA THR A 60 4.25 -15.15 13.05
C THR A 60 3.51 -14.55 11.85
N VAL A 61 3.86 -14.97 10.63
CA VAL A 61 3.23 -14.47 9.40
C VAL A 61 1.76 -14.93 9.30
N GLU A 62 1.46 -16.18 9.67
CA GLU A 62 0.08 -16.67 9.66
C GLU A 62 -0.80 -15.93 10.69
N GLU A 63 -0.30 -15.71 11.91
CA GLU A 63 -1.02 -14.95 12.94
C GLU A 63 -1.18 -13.48 12.54
N PHE A 64 -0.16 -12.88 11.94
CA PHE A 64 -0.24 -11.53 11.36
C PHE A 64 -1.40 -11.41 10.38
N TYR A 65 -1.46 -12.29 9.37
CA TYR A 65 -2.50 -12.24 8.34
C TYR A 65 -3.87 -12.59 8.90
N ARG A 66 -3.95 -13.49 9.90
CA ARG A 66 -5.20 -13.76 10.61
C ARG A 66 -5.76 -12.48 11.24
N VAL A 67 -4.96 -11.76 12.02
CA VAL A 67 -5.40 -10.53 12.68
C VAL A 67 -5.71 -9.43 11.66
N ASN A 68 -4.89 -9.29 10.61
CA ASN A 68 -5.16 -8.36 9.51
C ASN A 68 -6.53 -8.62 8.87
N HIS A 69 -6.78 -9.84 8.39
CA HIS A 69 -8.01 -10.18 7.66
C HIS A 69 -9.25 -10.05 8.52
N ILE A 70 -9.17 -10.30 9.83
CA ILE A 70 -10.31 -10.15 10.75
C ILE A 70 -10.67 -8.67 10.96
N ASN A 71 -9.67 -7.79 11.08
CA ASN A 71 -9.87 -6.43 11.57
C ASN A 71 -9.91 -5.35 10.48
N GLN A 72 -9.40 -5.63 9.27
CA GLN A 72 -9.50 -4.75 8.10
C GLN A 72 -10.94 -4.76 7.55
N THR A 73 -11.80 -3.97 8.19
CA THR A 73 -13.21 -3.76 7.79
C THR A 73 -13.35 -2.46 7.01
N TYR A 74 -14.42 -2.35 6.21
CA TYR A 74 -14.78 -1.14 5.47
C TYR A 74 -14.86 0.08 6.40
N ASP A 75 -15.47 -0.10 7.58
CA ASP A 75 -15.59 0.96 8.59
C ASP A 75 -14.25 1.33 9.24
N PHE A 76 -13.38 0.34 9.50
CA PHE A 76 -12.04 0.60 10.01
C PHE A 76 -11.23 1.43 9.01
N VAL A 77 -11.14 0.97 7.76
CA VAL A 77 -10.37 1.65 6.70
C VAL A 77 -10.86 3.07 6.47
N ARG A 78 -12.18 3.28 6.42
CA ARG A 78 -12.75 4.62 6.28
C ARG A 78 -12.29 5.57 7.40
N ARG A 79 -12.32 5.12 8.65
CA ARG A 79 -11.85 5.93 9.79
C ARG A 79 -10.34 6.21 9.70
N MET A 80 -9.54 5.21 9.35
CA MET A 80 -8.10 5.38 9.19
C MET A 80 -7.79 6.42 8.11
N ARG A 81 -8.43 6.32 6.94
CA ARG A 81 -8.25 7.28 5.86
C ARG A 81 -8.70 8.70 6.24
N GLU A 82 -9.78 8.85 7.01
CA GLU A 82 -10.24 10.15 7.54
C GLU A 82 -9.28 10.76 8.56
N GLU A 83 -8.64 9.92 9.39
CA GLU A 83 -7.68 10.37 10.39
C GLU A 83 -6.34 10.73 9.74
N TYR A 84 -5.77 9.81 8.98
CA TYR A 84 -4.41 9.90 8.45
C TYR A 84 -4.32 10.64 7.11
N GLY A 85 -5.42 10.75 6.36
CA GLY A 85 -5.49 11.58 5.15
C GLY A 85 -5.37 13.08 5.42
N ARG A 86 -5.41 13.52 6.68
CA ARG A 86 -5.07 14.90 7.07
C ARG A 86 -3.58 15.18 6.99
N VAL A 87 -2.78 14.11 7.00
CA VAL A 87 -1.32 14.12 6.97
C VAL A 87 -0.80 15.15 7.99
N ASP A 88 -1.25 15.01 9.24
CA ASP A 88 -1.12 16.06 10.28
C ASP A 88 -0.33 15.70 11.57
N LYS A 89 0.24 14.49 11.66
CA LYS A 89 1.14 13.95 12.71
C LYS A 89 2.50 14.67 12.94
N THR A 90 3.39 14.86 11.94
CA THR A 90 4.78 15.39 12.14
C THR A 90 5.35 16.18 10.94
N GLU A 91 6.56 16.74 10.96
CA GLU A 91 7.18 17.39 9.79
C GLU A 91 8.61 16.90 9.63
N MET A 92 8.90 16.22 8.52
CA MET A 92 10.13 15.46 8.35
C MET A 92 10.53 15.36 6.88
N GLY A 93 11.83 15.31 6.59
CA GLY A 93 12.36 15.03 5.26
C GLY A 93 12.26 13.55 4.91
N ILE A 94 12.22 13.22 3.61
CA ILE A 94 12.14 11.83 3.15
C ILE A 94 13.29 10.98 3.71
N TRP A 95 14.52 11.51 3.67
CA TRP A 95 15.68 10.75 4.16
C TRP A 95 15.65 10.53 5.68
N GLU A 96 15.13 11.51 6.44
CA GLU A 96 14.92 11.34 7.88
C GLU A 96 13.87 10.23 8.15
N CYS A 97 12.81 10.14 7.34
CA CYS A 97 11.85 9.03 7.42
C CYS A 97 12.49 7.68 7.09
N ILE A 98 13.38 7.62 6.09
CA ILE A 98 14.13 6.39 5.76
C ILE A 98 14.97 5.94 6.95
N GLU A 99 15.66 6.87 7.62
CA GLU A 99 16.49 6.57 8.79
C GLU A 99 15.65 6.07 9.98
N LEU A 100 14.42 6.57 10.16
CA LEU A 100 13.49 6.07 11.19
C LEU A 100 13.07 4.60 10.98
N LEU A 101 12.94 4.15 9.72
CA LEU A 101 12.49 2.78 9.46
C LEU A 101 13.50 1.70 9.89
N ASN A 102 14.75 2.07 10.17
CA ASN A 102 15.75 1.14 10.69
C ASN A 102 15.42 0.58 12.08
N GLU A 103 14.43 1.14 12.77
CA GLU A 103 13.98 0.67 14.09
C GLU A 103 12.98 -0.50 14.02
N PHE A 104 12.52 -0.88 12.82
CA PHE A 104 11.44 -1.87 12.64
C PHE A 104 11.84 -3.04 11.75
N ILE A 105 11.33 -4.22 12.09
CA ILE A 105 11.35 -5.43 11.27
C ILE A 105 9.91 -5.72 10.84
N ASP A 106 9.70 -5.96 9.55
CA ASP A 106 8.38 -6.26 8.99
C ASP A 106 7.98 -7.71 9.32
N ASP A 107 6.93 -7.92 10.12
CA ASP A 107 6.48 -9.25 10.54
C ASP A 107 5.68 -10.00 9.45
N SER A 108 5.27 -9.32 8.38
CA SER A 108 4.49 -9.93 7.30
C SER A 108 5.36 -10.57 6.20
N ASP A 109 6.63 -10.15 6.13
CA ASP A 109 7.57 -10.60 5.11
C ASP A 109 8.18 -11.97 5.48
N PRO A 110 7.99 -13.03 4.67
CA PRO A 110 8.66 -14.30 4.89
C PRO A 110 10.10 -14.33 4.35
N ASP A 111 10.52 -13.32 3.59
CA ASP A 111 11.74 -13.31 2.78
C ASP A 111 12.88 -12.43 3.36
N LEU A 112 12.63 -11.64 4.42
CA LEU A 112 13.60 -10.67 4.94
C LEU A 112 13.61 -10.51 6.48
N ASP A 113 14.80 -10.29 7.06
CA ASP A 113 15.02 -9.92 8.47
C ASP A 113 15.99 -8.72 8.65
N MET A 114 16.25 -7.96 7.58
CA MET A 114 17.25 -6.88 7.55
C MET A 114 16.66 -5.49 7.81
N PRO A 115 17.48 -4.46 8.11
CA PRO A 115 17.02 -3.09 8.26
C PRO A 115 16.34 -2.58 6.98
N GLN A 116 15.21 -1.87 7.13
CA GLN A 116 14.40 -1.41 6.01
C GLN A 116 15.14 -0.51 5.01
N ILE A 117 16.15 0.28 5.45
CA ILE A 117 16.93 1.10 4.52
C ILE A 117 17.65 0.28 3.44
N GLU A 118 18.11 -0.93 3.77
CA GLU A 118 18.80 -1.80 2.81
C GLU A 118 17.81 -2.26 1.74
N HIS A 119 16.60 -2.68 2.14
CA HIS A 119 15.53 -3.06 1.19
C HIS A 119 15.19 -1.92 0.22
N LEU A 120 15.00 -0.71 0.75
CA LEU A 120 14.69 0.47 -0.05
C LEU A 120 15.80 0.77 -1.07
N LEU A 121 17.06 0.73 -0.64
CA LEU A 121 18.21 1.00 -1.50
C LEU A 121 18.50 -0.12 -2.50
N GLN A 122 18.31 -1.38 -2.11
CA GLN A 122 18.46 -2.53 -3.02
C GLN A 122 17.44 -2.44 -4.16
N THR A 123 16.18 -2.15 -3.82
CA THR A 123 15.11 -1.95 -4.80
C THR A 123 15.46 -0.80 -5.74
N ALA A 124 15.82 0.36 -5.19
CA ALA A 124 16.13 1.55 -5.97
C ALA A 124 17.37 1.38 -6.88
N GLU A 125 18.46 0.79 -6.37
CA GLU A 125 19.68 0.59 -7.16
C GLU A 125 19.52 -0.51 -8.22
N ALA A 126 18.73 -1.55 -7.96
CA ALA A 126 18.41 -2.57 -8.95
C ALA A 126 17.60 -1.99 -10.11
N ILE A 127 16.59 -1.17 -9.82
CA ILE A 127 15.85 -0.41 -10.85
C ILE A 127 16.80 0.51 -11.61
N ARG A 128 17.63 1.27 -10.90
CA ARG A 128 18.55 2.25 -11.50
C ARG A 128 19.54 1.63 -12.49
N LYS A 129 19.96 0.40 -12.24
CA LYS A 129 20.86 -0.34 -13.13
C LYS A 129 20.21 -0.65 -14.47
N ASP A 130 18.93 -1.00 -14.44
CA ASP A 130 18.18 -1.51 -15.59
C ASP A 130 17.44 -0.41 -16.36
N PHE A 131 17.02 0.64 -15.66
CA PHE A 131 16.27 1.78 -16.19
C PHE A 131 16.99 3.11 -15.93
N PRO A 132 18.26 3.29 -16.34
CA PRO A 132 19.10 4.42 -15.92
C PRO A 132 18.53 5.82 -16.24
N ASP A 133 17.61 5.91 -17.21
CA ASP A 133 16.99 7.15 -17.65
C ASP A 133 15.65 7.45 -16.93
N GLU A 134 15.12 6.52 -16.13
CA GLU A 134 13.82 6.64 -15.44
C GLU A 134 13.99 7.02 -13.96
N ASP A 135 14.55 8.21 -13.72
CA ASP A 135 14.92 8.64 -12.36
C ASP A 135 13.76 8.74 -11.36
N TRP A 136 12.53 9.00 -11.84
CA TRP A 136 11.31 8.92 -11.04
C TRP A 136 11.05 7.51 -10.50
N LEU A 137 11.40 6.47 -11.26
CA LEU A 137 11.20 5.07 -10.87
C LEU A 137 12.24 4.66 -9.82
N HIS A 138 13.46 5.20 -9.90
CA HIS A 138 14.49 4.99 -8.86
C HIS A 138 14.02 5.56 -7.52
N LEU A 139 13.48 6.79 -7.55
CA LEU A 139 12.92 7.40 -6.36
C LEU A 139 11.70 6.63 -5.85
N THR A 140 10.83 6.15 -6.75
CA THR A 140 9.69 5.29 -6.40
C THR A 140 10.17 4.04 -5.64
N GLY A 141 11.23 3.38 -6.13
CA GLY A 141 11.96 2.31 -5.44
C GLY A 141 12.40 2.67 -4.03
N LEU A 142 12.99 3.86 -3.85
CA LEU A 142 13.47 4.30 -2.55
C LEU A 142 12.33 4.57 -1.54
N ILE A 143 11.15 4.99 -2.00
CA ILE A 143 10.11 5.52 -1.11
C ILE A 143 8.86 4.66 -0.96
N HIS A 144 8.71 3.58 -1.74
CA HIS A 144 7.49 2.76 -1.76
C HIS A 144 7.03 2.33 -0.36
N ASP A 145 7.99 1.95 0.47
CA ASP A 145 7.80 1.38 1.80
C ASP A 145 7.77 2.44 2.92
N LEU A 146 7.90 3.73 2.59
CA LEU A 146 7.98 4.79 3.60
C LEU A 146 6.71 4.99 4.41
N GLY A 147 5.58 4.42 3.98
CA GLY A 147 4.37 4.43 4.80
C GLY A 147 4.50 3.62 6.09
N LYS A 148 5.51 2.77 6.21
CA LYS A 148 5.81 1.98 7.42
C LYS A 148 6.17 2.84 8.64
N VAL A 149 6.43 4.14 8.45
CA VAL A 149 6.62 5.10 9.55
C VAL A 149 5.41 5.16 10.50
N LEU A 150 4.24 4.69 10.09
CA LEU A 150 3.06 4.51 10.94
C LEU A 150 3.32 3.65 12.21
N LEU A 151 4.32 2.77 12.18
CA LEU A 151 4.76 1.99 13.33
C LEU A 151 5.43 2.85 14.41
N HIS A 152 5.98 4.00 14.03
CA HIS A 152 6.72 4.84 14.96
C HIS A 152 5.76 5.69 15.83
N PRO A 153 6.06 5.91 17.13
CA PRO A 153 5.20 6.68 18.05
C PRO A 153 4.85 8.09 17.57
N SER A 154 5.73 8.72 16.79
CA SER A 154 5.45 10.06 16.22
C SER A 154 4.36 10.06 15.14
N PHE A 155 4.00 8.89 14.61
CA PHE A 155 2.99 8.72 13.57
C PHE A 155 1.75 7.96 14.05
N GLY A 156 1.79 7.39 15.26
CA GLY A 156 0.60 6.81 15.91
C GLY A 156 0.82 5.43 16.51
N GLU A 157 1.99 4.81 16.30
CA GLU A 157 2.31 3.48 16.86
C GLU A 157 1.24 2.44 16.49
N LEU A 158 0.88 2.41 15.21
CA LEU A 158 -0.12 1.47 14.73
C LEU A 158 0.42 0.03 14.82
N PRO A 159 -0.43 -0.96 15.12
CA PRO A 159 -0.02 -2.35 15.09
C PRO A 159 0.34 -2.77 13.66
N GLN A 160 1.34 -3.66 13.51
CA GLN A 160 1.85 -4.07 12.19
C GLN A 160 0.76 -4.53 11.23
N TRP A 161 -0.24 -5.27 11.70
CA TRP A 161 -1.35 -5.77 10.84
C TRP A 161 -2.13 -4.65 10.15
N SER A 162 -2.05 -3.41 10.63
CA SER A 162 -2.69 -2.23 10.04
C SER A 162 -1.71 -1.31 9.30
N VAL A 163 -0.49 -1.79 9.04
CA VAL A 163 0.58 -1.03 8.38
C VAL A 163 1.21 -1.81 7.23
N VAL A 164 1.61 -3.07 7.44
CA VAL A 164 2.36 -3.87 6.45
C VAL A 164 1.49 -4.99 5.84
N GLY A 165 2.09 -5.80 4.96
CA GLY A 165 1.45 -6.96 4.34
C GLY A 165 0.68 -6.67 3.05
N ASP A 166 0.28 -7.75 2.38
CA ASP A 166 -0.52 -7.70 1.15
C ASP A 166 -1.84 -6.96 1.38
N THR A 167 -2.24 -6.16 0.41
CA THR A 167 -3.48 -5.37 0.46
C THR A 167 -4.60 -5.97 -0.39
N PHE A 168 -5.84 -5.65 -0.02
CA PHE A 168 -7.05 -6.08 -0.72
C PHE A 168 -8.16 -5.02 -0.62
N PRO A 169 -9.10 -4.96 -1.57
CA PRO A 169 -10.25 -4.07 -1.47
C PRO A 169 -11.16 -4.48 -0.30
N VAL A 170 -11.50 -3.51 0.55
CA VAL A 170 -12.59 -3.67 1.53
C VAL A 170 -13.91 -3.20 0.92
N GLY A 171 -15.04 -3.67 1.42
CA GLY A 171 -16.36 -3.22 0.94
C GLY A 171 -16.84 -3.84 -0.36
N CYS A 172 -16.15 -4.86 -0.88
CA CYS A 172 -16.65 -5.83 -1.85
C CYS A 172 -16.23 -7.25 -1.42
N ALA A 173 -16.73 -8.28 -2.12
CA ALA A 173 -16.39 -9.67 -1.82
C ALA A 173 -14.86 -9.89 -1.84
N PHE A 174 -14.34 -10.60 -0.84
CA PHE A 174 -12.94 -11.01 -0.79
C PHE A 174 -12.69 -12.16 -1.77
N ASP A 175 -11.59 -12.07 -2.52
CA ASP A 175 -11.18 -13.10 -3.50
C ASP A 175 -10.38 -14.22 -2.82
N GLU A 176 -10.54 -15.47 -3.28
CA GLU A 176 -9.87 -16.63 -2.69
C GLU A 176 -8.35 -16.63 -2.92
N CYS A 177 -7.84 -15.81 -3.84
CA CYS A 177 -6.39 -15.65 -4.05
C CYS A 177 -5.68 -14.80 -2.98
N ASN A 178 -6.42 -14.14 -2.09
CA ASN A 178 -5.82 -13.47 -0.93
C ASN A 178 -5.08 -14.51 -0.06
N VAL A 179 -3.86 -14.15 0.37
CA VAL A 179 -3.05 -14.99 1.27
C VAL A 179 -3.89 -15.36 2.50
N HIS A 180 -3.78 -16.60 2.98
CA HIS A 180 -4.56 -17.11 4.13
C HIS A 180 -6.07 -16.77 4.12
N PHE A 181 -6.72 -16.87 2.96
CA PHE A 181 -8.14 -16.51 2.76
C PHE A 181 -9.12 -17.07 3.81
N LYS A 182 -8.81 -18.23 4.39
CA LYS A 182 -9.62 -18.91 5.42
C LYS A 182 -10.06 -17.99 6.57
N TYR A 183 -9.26 -17.00 6.94
CA TYR A 183 -9.53 -16.08 8.05
C TYR A 183 -10.53 -14.96 7.73
N PHE A 184 -10.80 -14.67 6.45
CA PHE A 184 -11.84 -13.70 6.10
C PHE A 184 -13.23 -14.14 6.58
N LYS A 185 -13.46 -15.44 6.80
CA LYS A 185 -14.74 -15.94 7.35
C LYS A 185 -15.06 -15.39 8.74
N GLU A 186 -14.05 -14.92 9.46
CA GLU A 186 -14.19 -14.31 10.78
C GLU A 186 -14.32 -12.78 10.71
N ASN A 187 -14.10 -12.16 9.54
CA ASN A 187 -14.31 -10.73 9.33
C ASN A 187 -15.82 -10.42 9.29
N PRO A 188 -16.32 -9.43 10.04
CA PRO A 188 -17.75 -9.09 10.06
C PRO A 188 -18.31 -8.67 8.67
N ASP A 189 -17.48 -8.11 7.79
CA ASP A 189 -17.90 -7.72 6.44
C ASP A 189 -18.08 -8.92 5.50
N TYR A 190 -17.48 -10.08 5.81
CA TYR A 190 -17.61 -11.30 5.00
C TYR A 190 -19.05 -11.79 4.91
N LEU A 191 -19.86 -11.61 5.94
CA LEU A 191 -21.28 -12.02 5.93
C LEU A 191 -22.22 -10.84 5.67
N ASN A 192 -21.70 -9.64 5.44
CA ASN A 192 -22.52 -8.45 5.21
C ASN A 192 -23.01 -8.42 3.75
N PRO A 193 -24.32 -8.57 3.47
CA PRO A 193 -24.83 -8.64 2.09
C PRO A 193 -24.63 -7.34 1.29
N LYS A 194 -24.36 -6.21 1.95
CA LYS A 194 -24.04 -4.94 1.27
C LYS A 194 -22.58 -4.89 0.80
N LEU A 195 -21.69 -5.65 1.43
CA LEU A 195 -20.25 -5.60 1.21
C LEU A 195 -19.69 -6.92 0.64
N ASN A 196 -20.40 -8.03 0.72
CA ASN A 196 -19.97 -9.34 0.17
C ASN A 196 -20.63 -9.66 -1.19
N THR A 197 -20.67 -8.69 -2.09
CA THR A 197 -21.01 -8.94 -3.51
C THR A 197 -19.84 -8.53 -4.38
N LYS A 198 -19.85 -8.94 -5.66
CA LYS A 198 -18.76 -8.63 -6.62
C LYS A 198 -18.35 -7.16 -6.61
N PHE A 199 -19.33 -6.25 -6.49
CA PHE A 199 -19.09 -4.81 -6.46
C PHE A 199 -19.27 -4.21 -5.07
N GLY A 200 -20.10 -4.79 -4.21
CA GLY A 200 -20.35 -4.30 -2.86
C GLY A 200 -20.74 -2.81 -2.86
N ALA A 201 -19.88 -1.98 -2.27
CA ALA A 201 -20.02 -0.52 -2.20
C ALA A 201 -19.62 0.24 -3.49
N TYR A 202 -19.09 -0.45 -4.50
CA TYR A 202 -18.49 0.15 -5.69
C TYR A 202 -19.34 -0.05 -6.96
N SER A 203 -18.95 0.63 -8.04
CA SER A 203 -19.47 0.40 -9.39
C SER A 203 -18.41 -0.24 -10.29
N GLU A 204 -18.85 -0.90 -11.36
CA GLU A 204 -17.95 -1.45 -12.37
C GLU A 204 -17.06 -0.36 -12.98
N GLY A 205 -15.76 -0.64 -13.11
CA GLY A 205 -14.78 0.28 -13.71
C GLY A 205 -14.68 1.64 -13.02
N CYS A 206 -15.02 1.73 -11.72
CA CYS A 206 -14.97 3.01 -10.98
C CYS A 206 -13.56 3.60 -10.89
N GLY A 207 -12.53 2.79 -11.12
CA GLY A 207 -11.14 3.15 -10.95
C GLY A 207 -10.67 2.91 -9.52
N LEU A 208 -9.45 2.41 -9.36
CA LEU A 208 -8.91 2.04 -8.05
C LEU A 208 -8.75 3.24 -7.11
N ASP A 209 -8.66 4.48 -7.62
CA ASP A 209 -8.63 5.69 -6.77
C ASP A 209 -9.91 5.83 -5.93
N ASN A 210 -11.04 5.28 -6.42
CA ASN A 210 -12.35 5.28 -5.76
C ASN A 210 -12.62 4.02 -4.92
N VAL A 211 -11.67 3.08 -4.86
CA VAL A 211 -11.77 1.86 -4.06
C VAL A 211 -11.05 2.06 -2.74
N LEU A 212 -11.68 1.67 -1.63
CA LEU A 212 -11.00 1.59 -0.35
C LEU A 212 -10.22 0.27 -0.28
N MET A 213 -8.90 0.40 -0.18
CA MET A 213 -7.99 -0.71 0.07
C MET A 213 -7.83 -0.90 1.58
N SER A 214 -7.57 -2.13 2.03
CA SER A 214 -7.10 -2.41 3.39
C SER A 214 -6.01 -1.41 3.79
N TRP A 215 -6.16 -0.79 4.97
CA TRP A 215 -5.31 0.32 5.37
C TRP A 215 -3.88 -0.14 5.66
N GLY A 216 -2.89 0.62 5.17
CA GLY A 216 -1.49 0.31 5.35
C GLY A 216 -0.54 1.36 4.77
N HIS A 217 0.72 0.97 4.64
CA HIS A 217 1.83 1.81 4.18
C HIS A 217 1.61 2.34 2.76
N ASP A 218 1.11 1.53 1.83
CA ASP A 218 0.80 1.93 0.45
C ASP A 218 -0.08 3.20 0.40
N ASP A 219 -1.26 3.12 1.01
CA ASP A 219 -2.27 4.17 0.95
C ASP A 219 -1.83 5.40 1.74
N TYR A 220 -1.16 5.20 2.89
CA TYR A 220 -0.61 6.31 3.65
C TYR A 220 0.49 7.06 2.90
N MET A 221 1.45 6.35 2.30
CA MET A 221 2.54 6.99 1.55
C MET A 221 2.02 7.70 0.30
N TYR A 222 1.03 7.12 -0.38
CA TYR A 222 0.32 7.79 -1.47
C TYR A 222 -0.34 9.09 -1.02
N LEU A 223 -1.04 9.09 0.12
CA LEU A 223 -1.67 10.30 0.69
C LEU A 223 -0.61 11.35 1.05
N VAL A 224 0.50 10.94 1.68
CA VAL A 224 1.63 11.83 1.98
C VAL A 224 2.17 12.46 0.70
N ALA A 225 2.41 11.68 -0.34
CA ALA A 225 2.96 12.17 -1.60
C ALA A 225 2.00 13.14 -2.31
N LYS A 226 0.71 12.78 -2.38
CA LYS A 226 -0.35 13.58 -3.00
C LYS A 226 -0.55 14.93 -2.29
N GLU A 227 -0.68 14.91 -0.96
CA GLU A 227 -0.91 16.13 -0.17
C GLU A 227 0.32 17.05 -0.12
N ASN A 228 1.53 16.47 -0.25
CA ASN A 228 2.77 17.24 -0.41
C ASN A 228 3.05 17.67 -1.85
N LYS A 229 2.12 17.42 -2.78
CA LYS A 229 2.18 17.88 -4.17
C LYS A 229 3.47 17.44 -4.86
N THR A 230 3.82 16.17 -4.69
CA THR A 230 4.93 15.57 -5.45
C THR A 230 4.76 15.82 -6.95
N THR A 231 5.87 15.89 -7.66
CA THR A 231 5.91 15.94 -9.13
C THR A 231 6.18 14.56 -9.75
N LEU A 232 6.12 13.48 -8.96
CA LEU A 232 6.15 12.11 -9.50
C LEU A 232 5.02 11.90 -10.53
N PRO A 233 5.28 11.13 -11.60
CA PRO A 233 4.25 10.79 -12.57
C PRO A 233 3.16 9.90 -11.94
N SER A 234 2.01 9.80 -12.61
CA SER A 234 0.89 8.94 -12.19
C SER A 234 1.32 7.49 -11.96
N ALA A 235 2.20 6.96 -12.81
CA ALA A 235 2.76 5.61 -12.66
C ALA A 235 3.50 5.42 -11.33
N GLY A 236 4.32 6.39 -10.89
CA GLY A 236 5.03 6.31 -9.61
C GLY A 236 4.08 6.34 -8.42
N LEU A 237 3.05 7.20 -8.47
CA LEU A 237 1.99 7.23 -7.43
C LEU A 237 1.16 5.95 -7.40
N PHE A 238 0.87 5.37 -8.57
CA PHE A 238 0.14 4.11 -8.69
C PHE A 238 0.95 2.95 -8.10
N ILE A 239 2.25 2.87 -8.40
CA ILE A 239 3.14 1.89 -7.80
C ILE A 239 3.10 2.01 -6.27
N ILE A 240 3.35 3.20 -5.71
CA ILE A 240 3.36 3.40 -4.26
C ILE A 240 2.06 2.91 -3.62
N ARG A 241 0.92 3.16 -4.25
CA ARG A 241 -0.39 2.84 -3.66
C ARG A 241 -0.83 1.38 -3.82
N TYR A 242 -0.29 0.65 -4.78
CA TYR A 242 -0.80 -0.68 -5.13
C TYR A 242 0.28 -1.76 -5.22
N HIS A 243 1.51 -1.49 -4.80
CA HIS A 243 2.60 -2.47 -4.83
C HIS A 243 2.38 -3.66 -3.87
N SER A 244 1.59 -3.49 -2.83
CA SER A 244 1.18 -4.59 -1.96
C SER A 244 -0.09 -5.30 -2.46
N PHE A 245 -0.72 -4.86 -3.56
CA PHE A 245 -1.99 -5.41 -4.05
C PHE A 245 -1.81 -6.69 -4.89
N TYR A 246 -1.16 -7.70 -4.31
CA TYR A 246 -0.83 -8.97 -4.95
C TYR A 246 -2.01 -9.70 -5.60
N PRO A 247 -3.21 -9.75 -5.00
CA PRO A 247 -4.40 -10.29 -5.68
C PRO A 247 -4.62 -9.71 -7.08
N LEU A 248 -4.35 -8.41 -7.27
CA LEU A 248 -4.44 -7.78 -8.58
C LEU A 248 -3.24 -8.11 -9.46
N HIS A 249 -2.03 -7.66 -9.09
CA HIS A 249 -0.88 -7.67 -10.01
C HIS A 249 -0.18 -9.04 -10.12
N LYS A 250 -0.54 -10.03 -9.30
CA LYS A 250 -0.05 -11.42 -9.43
C LYS A 250 -1.13 -12.37 -9.95
N HIS A 251 -2.38 -12.19 -9.54
CA HIS A 251 -3.46 -13.15 -9.83
C HIS A 251 -4.53 -12.62 -10.78
N GLY A 252 -4.53 -11.33 -11.12
CA GLY A 252 -5.53 -10.72 -12.00
C GLY A 252 -6.93 -10.63 -11.36
N ALA A 253 -7.03 -10.73 -10.03
CA ALA A 253 -8.28 -10.50 -9.32
C ALA A 253 -8.63 -9.00 -9.34
N TYR A 254 -9.91 -8.67 -9.11
CA TYR A 254 -10.41 -7.28 -9.01
C TYR A 254 -10.27 -6.39 -10.26
N MET A 255 -9.88 -6.94 -11.42
CA MET A 255 -9.79 -6.21 -12.69
C MET A 255 -11.10 -5.50 -13.09
N HIS A 256 -12.26 -5.96 -12.60
CA HIS A 256 -13.57 -5.34 -12.83
C HIS A 256 -13.76 -3.97 -12.15
N LEU A 257 -12.88 -3.58 -11.23
CA LEU A 257 -12.89 -2.27 -10.59
C LEU A 257 -12.00 -1.25 -11.30
N MET A 258 -11.07 -1.70 -12.15
CA MET A 258 -10.08 -0.84 -12.81
C MET A 258 -10.68 -0.02 -13.95
N ASN A 259 -10.22 1.22 -14.07
CA ASN A 259 -10.43 2.05 -15.25
C ASN A 259 -9.25 1.90 -16.24
N ASP A 260 -9.23 2.67 -17.33
CA ASP A 260 -8.18 2.56 -18.34
C ASP A 260 -6.83 3.12 -17.90
N GLU A 261 -6.82 4.16 -17.05
CA GLU A 261 -5.59 4.70 -16.46
C GLU A 261 -4.93 3.67 -15.52
N ASP A 262 -5.71 2.96 -14.72
CA ASP A 262 -5.22 1.89 -13.86
C ASP A 262 -4.53 0.79 -14.67
N LYS A 263 -5.10 0.42 -15.84
CA LYS A 263 -4.54 -0.63 -16.71
C LYS A 263 -3.20 -0.23 -17.32
N GLU A 264 -3.04 1.05 -17.67
CA GLU A 264 -1.77 1.56 -18.17
C GLU A 264 -0.71 1.61 -17.06
N ASN A 265 -1.08 2.07 -15.86
CA ASN A 265 -0.15 2.09 -14.72
C ASN A 265 0.19 0.69 -14.19
N LEU A 266 -0.71 -0.29 -14.34
CA LEU A 266 -0.46 -1.69 -13.94
C LEU A 266 0.77 -2.28 -14.66
N LYS A 267 1.05 -1.85 -15.91
CA LYS A 267 2.26 -2.27 -16.64
C LYS A 267 3.53 -1.88 -15.89
N TRP A 268 3.59 -0.65 -15.38
CA TRP A 268 4.70 -0.16 -14.57
C TRP A 268 4.78 -0.83 -13.20
N LEU A 269 3.63 -1.17 -12.61
CA LEU A 269 3.60 -1.93 -11.37
C LEU A 269 4.19 -3.34 -11.53
N HIS A 270 3.91 -4.03 -12.65
CA HIS A 270 4.55 -5.32 -12.92
C HIS A 270 6.08 -5.22 -13.05
N VAL A 271 6.57 -4.15 -13.69
CA VAL A 271 8.02 -3.86 -13.76
C VAL A 271 8.57 -3.66 -12.35
N PHE A 272 7.95 -2.79 -11.57
CA PHE A 272 8.38 -2.46 -10.21
C PHE A 272 8.44 -3.69 -9.29
N ASN A 273 7.37 -4.50 -9.27
CA ASN A 273 7.23 -5.65 -8.37
C ASN A 273 8.35 -6.69 -8.54
N LYS A 274 8.94 -6.78 -9.74
CA LYS A 274 10.13 -7.61 -9.99
C LYS A 274 11.29 -7.17 -9.07
N TYR A 275 11.52 -5.87 -8.95
CA TYR A 275 12.63 -5.34 -8.17
C TYR A 275 12.33 -5.43 -6.68
N ASP A 276 11.19 -4.94 -6.23
CA ASP A 276 10.78 -5.01 -4.81
C ASP A 276 10.89 -6.43 -4.24
N LEU A 277 10.41 -7.43 -4.98
CA LEU A 277 10.47 -8.81 -4.51
C LEU A 277 11.86 -9.43 -4.61
N TYR A 278 12.53 -9.28 -5.76
CA TYR A 278 13.68 -10.10 -6.11
C TYR A 278 15.05 -9.41 -5.90
N SER A 279 15.10 -8.12 -5.60
CA SER A 279 16.36 -7.45 -5.22
C SER A 279 16.78 -7.71 -3.78
N LYS A 280 15.90 -8.31 -2.97
CA LYS A 280 16.16 -8.68 -1.57
C LYS A 280 17.36 -9.62 -1.49
N SER A 281 18.47 -9.11 -0.99
CA SER A 281 19.74 -9.84 -0.95
C SER A 281 20.52 -9.57 0.33
N ASN A 282 21.52 -10.40 0.61
CA ASN A 282 22.45 -10.17 1.72
C ASN A 282 23.56 -9.15 1.39
N GLU A 283 23.62 -8.66 0.14
CA GLU A 283 24.60 -7.65 -0.27
C GLU A 283 24.14 -6.26 0.17
N ARG A 284 24.94 -5.60 1.01
CA ARG A 284 24.61 -4.28 1.53
C ARG A 284 25.00 -3.18 0.57
N ILE A 285 24.17 -2.14 0.50
CA ILE A 285 24.45 -0.95 -0.29
C ILE A 285 25.25 0.06 0.55
N ASP A 286 26.30 0.64 -0.03
CA ASP A 286 27.04 1.74 0.60
C ASP A 286 26.19 3.01 0.61
N VAL A 287 25.48 3.21 1.73
CA VAL A 287 24.53 4.31 1.94
C VAL A 287 25.18 5.67 1.66
N GLU A 288 26.39 5.92 2.18
CA GLU A 288 27.05 7.23 2.05
C GLU A 288 27.43 7.54 0.59
N LYS A 289 27.74 6.50 -0.19
CA LYS A 289 28.05 6.65 -1.62
C LYS A 289 26.81 7.00 -2.44
N VAL A 290 25.66 6.43 -2.14
CA VAL A 290 24.43 6.60 -2.94
C VAL A 290 23.54 7.74 -2.45
N LYS A 291 23.62 8.10 -1.16
CA LYS A 291 22.81 9.16 -0.53
C LYS A 291 22.81 10.48 -1.31
N PRO A 292 23.94 11.02 -1.82
CA PRO A 292 23.91 12.27 -2.59
C PRO A 292 23.04 12.20 -3.85
N TYR A 293 23.02 11.05 -4.52
CA TYR A 293 22.18 10.85 -5.70
C TYR A 293 20.69 10.86 -5.32
N TYR A 294 20.30 10.07 -4.33
CA TYR A 294 18.91 9.98 -3.91
C TYR A 294 18.38 11.26 -3.26
N MET A 295 19.22 11.99 -2.52
CA MET A 295 18.89 13.33 -2.04
C MET A 295 18.56 14.28 -3.19
N SER A 296 19.30 14.23 -4.31
CA SER A 296 18.99 15.06 -5.49
C SER A 296 17.63 14.71 -6.13
N LEU A 297 17.24 13.43 -6.11
CA LEU A 297 15.91 13.01 -6.59
C LEU A 297 14.81 13.46 -5.64
N ILE A 298 15.02 13.33 -4.33
CA ILE A 298 14.10 13.83 -3.30
C ILE A 298 13.85 15.33 -3.51
N GLU A 299 14.91 16.12 -3.71
CA GLU A 299 14.80 17.56 -3.98
C GLU A 299 14.11 17.89 -5.30
N LYS A 300 14.27 17.04 -6.32
CA LYS A 300 13.60 17.19 -7.63
C LYS A 300 12.09 16.95 -7.54
N TYR A 301 11.67 15.93 -6.78
CA TYR A 301 10.30 15.42 -6.81
C TYR A 301 9.43 15.82 -5.62
N PHE A 302 10.03 16.27 -4.52
CA PHE A 302 9.33 16.59 -3.29
C PHE A 302 9.80 17.93 -2.72
N PRO A 303 8.96 18.62 -1.91
CA PRO A 303 9.43 19.73 -1.11
C PRO A 303 10.46 19.26 -0.07
N ALA A 304 11.36 20.15 0.34
CA ALA A 304 12.45 19.83 1.27
C ALA A 304 11.98 19.21 2.60
N LYS A 305 10.76 19.53 3.04
CA LYS A 305 10.10 18.89 4.17
C LYS A 305 8.72 18.43 3.77
N LEU A 306 8.40 17.19 4.11
CA LEU A 306 7.06 16.67 3.98
C LEU A 306 6.23 17.16 5.15
N ARG A 307 5.09 17.75 4.82
CA ARG A 307 3.98 17.83 5.74
C ARG A 307 3.49 16.43 5.96
N CYS A 308 3.97 15.88 7.06
CA CYS A 308 3.13 14.98 7.83
C CYS A 308 2.33 15.79 8.86
N ARG A 309 2.30 17.16 8.81
CA ARG A 309 1.61 18.13 9.70
C ARG A 309 0.93 19.27 8.93
N ARG A 310 -0.31 19.68 9.27
CA ARG A 310 -0.87 20.98 8.80
C ARG A 310 -0.33 22.16 9.63
N GLN A 311 0.32 23.12 8.97
CA GLN A 311 0.54 24.43 9.56
C GLN A 311 -0.79 25.22 9.48
N MET A 312 -1.44 25.48 10.62
CA MET A 312 -2.54 26.45 10.62
C MET A 312 -1.96 27.81 10.24
N GLY A 313 -2.39 28.33 9.09
CA GLY A 313 -2.08 29.69 8.67
C GLY A 313 -2.47 30.65 9.79
N ARG A 314 -1.50 31.43 10.28
CA ARG A 314 -1.77 32.54 11.20
C ARG A 314 -2.69 33.53 10.51
N GLY A 315 -3.99 33.41 10.76
CA GLY A 315 -4.96 34.46 10.51
C GLY A 315 -4.54 35.68 11.32
N GLY A 316 -4.08 36.72 10.63
CA GLY A 316 -3.64 37.96 11.25
C GLY A 316 -4.79 38.65 11.96
N HIS A 317 -4.86 38.50 13.27
CA HIS A 317 -5.58 39.46 14.11
C HIS A 317 -4.71 40.70 14.28
N ARG A 318 -5.01 41.71 13.47
CA ARG A 318 -4.52 43.08 13.65
C ARG A 318 -4.94 43.56 15.03
N GLY A 319 -3.95 43.90 15.84
CA GLY A 319 -4.14 44.43 17.17
C GLY A 319 -4.89 45.76 17.18
N ARG A 320 -5.62 45.98 18.27
CA ARG A 320 -5.88 47.33 18.77
C ARG A 320 -5.09 47.54 20.06
N ARG A 321 -4.24 48.56 20.00
CA ARG A 321 -3.41 49.07 21.08
C ARG A 321 -4.28 49.62 22.20
N GLY A 322 -3.89 49.35 23.43
CA GLY A 322 -4.35 50.04 24.62
C GLY A 322 -3.38 49.76 25.78
N SER A 323 -2.67 50.78 26.21
CA SER A 323 -1.82 50.81 27.41
C SER A 323 -1.73 52.28 27.85
N PRO A 324 -1.30 52.59 29.08
CA PRO A 324 -1.42 51.85 30.35
C PRO A 324 -1.89 52.79 31.48
N ARG A 325 -2.10 52.31 32.72
CA ARG A 325 -1.88 53.15 33.91
C ARG A 325 -1.56 52.35 35.19
N LEU A 326 -0.64 52.96 35.92
CA LEU A 326 0.14 52.58 37.11
C LEU A 326 -0.65 52.42 38.42
N GLY A 327 -0.07 51.65 39.37
CA GLY A 327 -0.23 51.78 40.84
C GLY A 327 0.40 50.57 41.55
N ARG A 328 1.66 50.61 42.03
CA ARG A 328 2.22 51.05 43.35
C ARG A 328 1.88 50.17 44.58
N GLY A 329 2.94 49.74 45.26
CA GLY A 329 3.02 49.28 46.67
C GLY A 329 2.97 47.75 46.84
N GLY A 330 3.80 47.04 47.60
CA GLY A 330 4.84 47.39 48.59
C GLY A 330 4.88 46.29 49.66
N THR A 331 6.07 45.69 49.87
CA THR A 331 6.60 45.04 51.11
C THR A 331 5.86 43.88 51.81
N GLY A 332 6.61 42.83 52.19
CA GLY A 332 6.42 42.16 53.49
C GLY A 332 6.47 40.62 53.53
N MET A 333 7.61 40.12 54.04
CA MET A 333 7.91 38.87 54.78
C MET A 333 6.87 37.72 54.95
N ALA A 334 7.39 36.50 54.84
CA ALA A 334 6.90 35.19 55.36
C ALA A 334 6.69 35.22 56.91
N PRO A 335 6.08 34.21 57.62
CA PRO A 335 6.21 32.76 57.37
C PRO A 335 5.05 31.82 57.84
N VAL A 336 5.30 30.50 57.69
CA VAL A 336 4.75 29.28 58.35
C VAL A 336 3.24 28.92 58.30
N GLY A 337 2.97 27.75 57.70
CA GLY A 337 2.31 26.61 58.36
C GLY A 337 0.78 26.56 58.41
N TRP A 338 0.18 25.58 57.74
CA TRP A 338 -0.55 24.44 58.36
C TRP A 338 -1.28 23.61 57.30
N GLY A 339 -1.28 22.30 57.51
CA GLY A 339 -1.94 21.31 56.66
C GLY A 339 -3.46 21.36 56.73
N GLY A 340 -4.09 20.81 55.70
CA GLY A 340 -5.53 20.63 55.64
C GLY A 340 -5.93 19.75 54.47
N ARG A 341 -6.11 18.45 54.74
CA ARG A 341 -6.73 17.47 53.85
C ARG A 341 -8.05 18.04 53.29
N ARG A 342 -8.25 18.01 51.97
CA ARG A 342 -9.59 18.10 51.37
C ARG A 342 -9.91 16.79 50.66
N ARG A 343 -11.03 16.22 51.10
CA ARG A 343 -11.67 15.01 50.58
C ARG A 343 -12.19 15.30 49.18
N GLY A 344 -12.04 14.32 48.29
CA GLY A 344 -12.61 14.34 46.95
C GLY A 344 -14.14 14.45 46.99
N THR A 345 -14.67 15.28 46.10
CA THR A 345 -16.07 15.27 45.69
C THR A 345 -16.26 14.22 44.60
N PRO A 346 -17.24 13.31 44.68
CA PRO A 346 -17.50 12.36 43.61
C PRO A 346 -18.20 13.04 42.42
N ALA A 347 -17.92 12.55 41.21
CA ALA A 347 -18.51 13.00 39.97
C ALA A 347 -20.01 12.62 39.87
N PRO A 348 -20.85 13.43 39.18
CA PRO A 348 -22.25 13.09 38.95
C PRO A 348 -22.41 12.00 37.86
N PRO A 349 -23.48 11.17 37.93
CA PRO A 349 -23.75 10.14 36.93
C PRO A 349 -24.25 10.75 35.59
N PRO A 350 -24.09 10.03 34.47
CA PRO A 350 -24.52 10.50 33.15
C PRO A 350 -26.05 10.51 33.01
N PRO A 351 -26.60 11.41 32.18
CA PRO A 351 -28.05 11.50 31.96
C PRO A 351 -28.54 10.30 31.13
N THR A 352 -29.51 9.59 31.67
CA THR A 352 -30.35 8.61 30.97
C THR A 352 -31.52 9.35 30.33
N ASP A 353 -31.58 9.40 29.00
CA ASP A 353 -32.81 9.60 28.23
C ASP A 353 -32.56 9.20 26.77
N VAL A 354 -32.93 7.97 26.41
CA VAL A 354 -33.12 7.53 25.03
C VAL A 354 -34.51 6.90 24.94
N PRO A 355 -35.44 7.43 24.13
CA PRO A 355 -36.72 6.78 23.90
C PRO A 355 -36.53 5.52 23.04
N ALA A 356 -37.27 4.46 23.39
CA ALA A 356 -37.31 3.19 22.68
C ALA A 356 -37.75 3.38 21.20
N PRO A 357 -37.17 2.63 20.25
CA PRO A 357 -37.69 2.59 18.89
C PRO A 357 -38.95 1.73 18.80
N ASP A 358 -39.91 2.22 18.01
CA ASP A 358 -41.19 1.59 17.70
C ASP A 358 -41.01 0.20 17.06
N ASP A 359 -41.85 -0.73 17.50
CA ASP A 359 -42.05 -2.06 16.95
C ASP A 359 -42.67 -1.97 15.55
N ASP A 360 -41.93 -2.39 14.52
CA ASP A 360 -42.49 -2.82 13.23
C ASP A 360 -41.64 -4.00 12.70
N ASP A 361 -41.99 -5.18 13.20
CA ASP A 361 -41.44 -6.48 12.80
C ASP A 361 -42.37 -7.10 11.74
N PRO A 362 -41.94 -7.35 10.48
CA PRO A 362 -42.72 -8.13 9.55
C PRO A 362 -42.48 -9.63 9.77
N THR A 363 -43.56 -10.32 10.12
CA THR A 363 -43.67 -11.77 10.38
C THR A 363 -43.22 -12.67 9.21
N PRO A 364 -42.79 -13.91 9.49
CA PRO A 364 -42.28 -14.84 8.49
C PRO A 364 -43.40 -15.65 7.80
N GLU A 365 -43.97 -15.11 6.74
CA GLU A 365 -44.76 -15.88 5.75
C GLU A 365 -44.32 -15.50 4.34
N ASN A 366 -43.24 -16.14 3.86
CA ASN A 366 -43.02 -16.53 2.46
C ASN A 366 -41.67 -17.25 2.31
N MET A 367 -41.48 -18.33 3.07
CA MET A 367 -40.51 -19.38 2.73
C MET A 367 -41.25 -20.52 2.02
N ALA A 368 -41.39 -20.42 0.70
CA ALA A 368 -41.60 -21.57 -0.20
C ALA A 368 -41.75 -21.12 -1.66
N ALA A 369 -40.66 -20.71 -2.31
CA ALA A 369 -40.51 -20.85 -3.77
C ALA A 369 -39.04 -20.64 -4.15
N ALA A 370 -38.52 -21.53 -5.00
CA ALA A 370 -37.20 -21.49 -5.64
C ALA A 370 -36.04 -22.29 -5.00
N THR A 371 -36.31 -23.46 -4.42
CA THR A 371 -35.40 -24.60 -4.55
C THR A 371 -35.66 -25.29 -5.89
N GLY A 372 -34.80 -25.03 -6.88
CA GLY A 372 -34.88 -25.63 -8.21
C GLY A 372 -33.54 -25.67 -8.92
N LEU A 373 -32.82 -26.78 -8.76
CA LEU A 373 -31.76 -27.31 -9.65
C LEU A 373 -30.52 -26.44 -9.92
N ARG A 374 -29.54 -26.48 -9.01
CA ARG A 374 -28.13 -26.28 -9.37
C ARG A 374 -27.65 -27.46 -10.21
N LYS A 375 -27.49 -27.27 -11.52
CA LYS A 375 -26.71 -28.18 -12.37
C LYS A 375 -25.23 -28.04 -11.99
N LYS A 376 -24.62 -29.17 -11.62
CA LYS A 376 -23.16 -29.36 -11.56
C LYS A 376 -22.57 -29.02 -12.94
N LEU A 377 -21.66 -28.05 -12.97
CA LEU A 377 -20.70 -27.88 -14.06
C LEU A 377 -19.32 -28.14 -13.46
N SER A 378 -18.88 -29.39 -13.60
CA SER A 378 -17.49 -29.77 -13.48
C SER A 378 -16.77 -29.30 -14.74
N CYS A 379 -15.78 -28.42 -14.61
CA CYS A 379 -14.87 -28.11 -15.70
C CYS A 379 -13.94 -29.32 -15.90
N VAL A 380 -14.26 -30.15 -16.89
CA VAL A 380 -13.35 -31.14 -17.48
C VAL A 380 -12.53 -30.40 -18.53
N ALA A 381 -11.21 -30.37 -18.38
CA ALA A 381 -10.29 -29.90 -19.42
C ALA A 381 -10.20 -30.94 -20.55
N PRO A 382 -10.09 -30.53 -21.84
CA PRO A 382 -9.92 -31.46 -22.94
C PRO A 382 -8.47 -31.97 -23.01
N ALA A 383 -8.33 -33.26 -23.32
CA ALA A 383 -7.08 -33.94 -23.58
C ALA A 383 -6.41 -33.42 -24.86
N ALA A 384 -5.14 -33.04 -24.77
CA ALA A 384 -4.26 -32.88 -25.93
C ALA A 384 -3.46 -34.18 -26.12
N ALA A 385 -3.69 -34.85 -27.25
CA ALA A 385 -2.94 -36.01 -27.68
C ALA A 385 -1.54 -35.58 -28.16
N ALA A 386 -0.49 -36.07 -27.48
CA ALA A 386 0.88 -35.97 -27.97
C ALA A 386 1.17 -37.19 -28.88
N ALA A 387 1.24 -36.94 -30.18
CA ALA A 387 1.92 -37.82 -31.12
C ALA A 387 3.41 -37.47 -31.14
N ALA A 388 4.28 -38.45 -30.88
CA ALA A 388 5.72 -38.35 -31.05
C ALA A 388 6.23 -39.54 -31.90
N PRO A 389 7.32 -39.35 -32.65
CA PRO A 389 7.58 -40.09 -33.89
C PRO A 389 8.33 -41.41 -33.70
N ALA A 390 8.16 -42.28 -34.70
CA ALA A 390 8.88 -43.53 -34.87
C ALA A 390 10.38 -43.29 -35.06
N ALA A 391 11.20 -43.86 -34.18
CA ALA A 391 12.63 -44.02 -34.39
C ALA A 391 12.88 -45.32 -35.18
N GLY A 392 13.38 -45.18 -36.40
CA GLY A 392 13.87 -46.28 -37.22
C GLY A 392 15.21 -46.81 -36.71
N SER A 393 15.28 -48.12 -36.52
CA SER A 393 16.52 -48.87 -36.40
C SER A 393 16.82 -49.55 -37.74
N TRP A 394 17.81 -49.04 -38.46
CA TRP A 394 18.50 -49.78 -39.51
C TRP A 394 19.79 -50.34 -38.93
N ALA A 395 19.87 -51.66 -38.91
CA ALA A 395 21.07 -52.41 -38.59
C ALA A 395 22.10 -52.34 -39.75
N PRO A 396 23.36 -52.62 -39.45
CA PRO A 396 24.21 -53.38 -40.36
C PRO A 396 24.60 -54.71 -39.69
N ASP A 397 24.52 -55.82 -40.44
CA ASP A 397 25.67 -56.71 -40.68
C ASP A 397 25.26 -57.99 -41.43
N ILE A 398 25.77 -58.10 -42.66
CA ILE A 398 26.56 -59.23 -43.18
C ILE A 398 26.13 -60.65 -42.74
N MET A 399 25.36 -61.33 -43.59
CA MET A 399 25.67 -62.60 -44.30
C MET A 399 24.41 -63.20 -44.93
#